data_AF-A0A1D8AGP9-F1
#
_entry.id   AF-A0A1D8AGP9-F1
#
_cell.length_a   1.000
_cell.length_b   1.000
_cell.length_c   1.000
_cell.angle_alpha   90.00
_cell.angle_beta   90.00
_cell.angle_gamma   90.00
#
_symmetry.space_group_name_H-M   'P 1'
#
loop_
_entity.id
_entity.type
_entity.pdbx_description
1 polymer ?
#
loop_
_entity_poly.entity_id
_entity_poly.type
_entity_poly.pdbx_seq_one_letter_code
_entity_poly.pdbx_strand_id
1 'polypeptide(L)'
;MTERDLSQGDLFILDSPLLTEVRGEQSLMAYPFFALSKTAWKRSLIYKTDAVSIEIGPGPRGVATIYDKEVLLYIASLLVSKLDAGEAVAQDFYFTAHDLFRVTGVNGSARSYSRLSDALERLQGTQIKTNIEAGGEGQAGFFSWLSEAQLHYTKSKNGDKRLKGVKVRLCDWLYRAILRDRRVLEYSPSYFQLGPVERRLYEVALSTCKGGAVQVGLDDLRLQLGYQNSLKHFRHVMKGITDANAIPDFHIIMGDTASSATVAGKGRNTTATTVTITPKPALMSA
;
A
#
# COMPACT_ATOMS: atom_id res chain seq x y z
N MET A 1 13.51 18.64 48.99
CA MET A 1 13.44 18.28 47.56
C MET A 1 12.37 17.22 47.44
N THR A 2 11.22 17.61 46.92
CA THR A 2 9.98 16.82 46.89
C THR A 2 10.10 15.68 45.88
N GLU A 3 9.87 14.46 46.36
CA GLU A 3 9.61 13.28 45.53
C GLU A 3 8.45 13.61 44.57
N ARG A 4 8.68 13.47 43.27
CA ARG A 4 7.62 13.52 42.28
C ARG A 4 6.84 12.22 42.38
N ASP A 5 5.63 12.31 42.92
CA ASP A 5 4.57 11.33 42.72
C ASP A 5 4.40 11.08 41.22
N LEU A 6 4.83 9.90 40.76
CA LEU A 6 4.54 9.40 39.42
C LEU A 6 3.06 9.05 39.36
N SER A 7 2.23 10.06 39.06
CA SER A 7 0.81 9.86 38.79
C SER A 7 0.64 8.86 37.64
N GLN A 8 -0.40 8.04 37.74
CA GLN A 8 -0.89 7.05 36.77
C GLN A 8 -1.40 7.71 35.47
N GLY A 9 -0.58 8.58 34.87
CA GLY A 9 -0.94 9.58 33.87
C GLY A 9 0.08 9.73 32.73
N ASP A 10 1.10 8.87 32.65
CA ASP A 10 1.87 8.66 31.41
C ASP A 10 0.98 7.93 30.39
N LEU A 11 -0.09 8.60 29.95
CA LEU A 11 -0.73 8.28 28.68
C LEU A 11 0.31 8.54 27.60
N PHE A 12 0.68 7.48 26.89
CA PHE A 12 1.39 7.57 25.62
C PHE A 12 0.90 8.79 24.82
N ILE A 13 1.81 9.70 24.48
CA ILE A 13 1.50 10.81 23.58
C ILE A 13 1.13 10.19 22.23
N LEU A 14 -0.11 10.41 21.80
CA LEU A 14 -0.61 9.90 20.53
C LEU A 14 -0.06 10.74 19.38
N ASP A 15 0.32 10.08 18.30
CA ASP A 15 0.65 10.70 17.02
C ASP A 15 -0.61 11.02 16.21
N SER A 16 -1.74 10.41 16.55
CA SER A 16 -3.05 10.65 15.93
C SER A 16 -3.81 11.78 16.64
N PRO A 17 -4.79 12.42 15.99
CA PRO A 17 -5.30 12.16 14.63
C PRO A 17 -4.42 12.66 13.49
N LEU A 18 -4.51 12.01 12.33
CA LEU A 18 -4.06 12.62 11.07
C LEU A 18 -5.00 13.79 10.71
N LEU A 19 -4.42 14.96 10.48
CA LEU A 19 -5.14 16.21 10.15
C LEU A 19 -4.98 16.64 8.69
N THR A 20 -4.15 15.92 7.93
CA THR A 20 -3.84 16.20 6.52
C THR A 20 -4.34 15.06 5.64
N GLU A 21 -4.20 15.25 4.33
CA GLU A 21 -4.48 14.20 3.34
C GLU A 21 -3.58 12.97 3.50
N VAL A 22 -4.07 11.84 3.02
CA VAL A 22 -3.34 10.57 3.03
C VAL A 22 -2.27 10.62 1.95
N ARG A 23 -1.03 10.30 2.34
CA ARG A 23 0.12 10.23 1.44
C ARG A 23 0.77 8.86 1.53
N GLY A 24 1.32 8.41 0.41
CA GLY A 24 2.13 7.18 0.39
C GLY A 24 3.40 7.36 -0.43
N GLU A 25 4.35 6.47 -0.16
CA GLU A 25 5.66 6.47 -0.81
C GLU A 25 5.58 5.88 -2.23
N GLN A 26 6.25 6.54 -3.18
CA GLN A 26 6.13 6.24 -4.61
C GLN A 26 6.62 4.83 -4.99
N SER A 27 7.68 4.31 -4.38
CA SER A 27 8.21 2.97 -4.68
C SER A 27 7.24 1.87 -4.28
N LEU A 28 6.52 2.03 -3.16
CA LEU A 28 5.40 1.16 -2.78
C LEU A 28 4.21 1.24 -3.74
N MET A 29 4.09 2.31 -4.53
CA MET A 29 3.10 2.42 -5.59
C MET A 29 3.58 1.82 -6.90
N ALA A 30 4.87 1.92 -7.22
CA ALA A 30 5.42 1.44 -8.48
C ALA A 30 5.45 -0.09 -8.58
N TYR A 31 5.63 -0.80 -7.45
CA TYR A 31 5.91 -2.25 -7.45
C TYR A 31 4.95 -3.10 -6.61
N PRO A 32 4.77 -4.40 -6.96
CA PRO A 32 3.77 -5.27 -6.34
C PRO A 32 4.26 -5.87 -5.01
N PHE A 33 4.07 -5.11 -3.94
CA PHE A 33 4.47 -5.47 -2.58
C PHE A 33 3.41 -6.20 -1.73
N PHE A 34 2.18 -6.30 -2.24
CA PHE A 34 1.04 -6.79 -1.47
C PHE A 34 0.20 -7.78 -2.28
N ALA A 35 -0.40 -8.75 -1.61
CA ALA A 35 -1.34 -9.67 -2.24
C ALA A 35 -2.64 -8.95 -2.61
N LEU A 36 -3.11 -9.15 -3.86
CA LEU A 36 -4.40 -8.62 -4.34
C LEU A 36 -5.56 -9.55 -3.95
N SER A 37 -5.77 -9.73 -2.65
CA SER A 37 -6.76 -10.66 -2.09
C SER A 37 -7.50 -10.05 -0.90
N LYS A 38 -8.77 -10.42 -0.74
CA LYS A 38 -9.59 -10.13 0.46
C LYS A 38 -9.40 -11.18 1.56
N THR A 39 -8.79 -12.32 1.23
CA THR A 39 -8.57 -13.46 2.12
C THR A 39 -7.08 -13.74 2.29
N ALA A 40 -6.74 -14.53 3.31
CA ALA A 40 -5.37 -14.89 3.62
C ALA A 40 -4.65 -15.50 2.41
N TRP A 41 -3.51 -14.93 2.04
CA TRP A 41 -2.69 -15.40 0.93
C TRP A 41 -1.45 -16.13 1.47
N LYS A 42 -1.33 -17.43 1.17
CA LYS A 42 -0.33 -18.32 1.76
C LYS A 42 0.80 -18.73 0.81
N ARG A 43 0.83 -18.14 -0.39
CA ARG A 43 1.85 -18.41 -1.40
C ARG A 43 2.80 -17.23 -1.47
N SER A 44 4.06 -17.49 -1.78
CA SER A 44 5.01 -16.40 -2.03
C SER A 44 4.61 -15.60 -3.27
N LEU A 45 4.96 -14.32 -3.28
CA LEU A 45 4.84 -13.45 -4.45
C LEU A 45 6.24 -13.16 -4.99
N ILE A 46 6.40 -13.24 -6.31
CA ILE A 46 7.68 -12.97 -6.96
C ILE A 46 7.42 -11.99 -8.11
N TYR A 47 8.20 -10.93 -8.16
CA TYR A 47 8.26 -10.01 -9.27
C TYR A 47 9.72 -9.83 -9.67
N LYS A 48 10.00 -9.99 -10.97
CA LYS A 48 11.34 -9.88 -11.51
C LYS A 48 11.33 -9.26 -12.90
N THR A 49 12.19 -8.28 -13.07
CA THR A 49 12.59 -7.67 -14.35
C THR A 49 14.11 -7.68 -14.42
N ASP A 50 14.70 -7.11 -15.47
CA ASP A 50 16.15 -6.98 -15.58
C ASP A 50 16.74 -6.04 -14.51
N ALA A 51 15.97 -5.04 -14.07
CA ALA A 51 16.42 -4.04 -13.09
C ALA A 51 15.95 -4.33 -11.65
N VAL A 52 14.80 -4.97 -11.48
CA VAL A 52 14.12 -5.08 -10.18
C VAL A 52 13.78 -6.53 -9.84
N SER A 53 14.06 -6.93 -8.61
CA SER A 53 13.64 -8.21 -8.02
C SER A 53 12.96 -7.97 -6.69
N ILE A 54 11.82 -8.60 -6.50
CA ILE A 54 11.04 -8.60 -5.25
C ILE A 54 10.57 -10.03 -4.99
N GLU A 55 10.85 -10.52 -3.79
CA GLU A 55 10.38 -11.79 -3.27
C GLU A 55 9.67 -11.55 -1.94
N ILE A 56 8.46 -12.09 -1.81
CA ILE A 56 7.60 -11.88 -0.65
C ILE A 56 7.16 -13.23 -0.11
N GLY A 57 7.63 -13.56 1.08
CA GLY A 57 7.31 -14.77 1.81
C GLY A 57 6.13 -14.57 2.78
N PRO A 58 5.20 -15.54 2.87
CA PRO A 58 4.09 -15.50 3.82
C PRO A 58 4.55 -15.75 5.26
N GLY A 59 3.98 -15.00 6.20
CA GLY A 59 4.06 -15.33 7.64
C GLY A 59 2.98 -16.34 8.08
N PRO A 60 2.87 -16.61 9.39
CA PRO A 60 1.86 -17.52 9.96
C PRO A 60 0.40 -17.12 9.66
N ARG A 61 0.14 -15.84 9.34
CA ARG A 61 -1.18 -15.33 8.87
C ARG A 61 -1.28 -15.11 7.36
N GLY A 62 -0.21 -15.37 6.62
CA GLY A 62 -0.10 -15.13 5.19
C GLY A 62 0.63 -13.83 4.86
N VAL A 63 0.72 -13.51 3.57
CA VAL A 63 1.28 -12.26 3.05
C VAL A 63 0.33 -11.11 3.33
N ALA A 64 0.88 -9.94 3.65
CA ALA A 64 0.15 -8.69 3.73
C ALA A 64 -0.59 -8.40 2.41
N THR A 65 -1.88 -8.11 2.55
CA THR A 65 -2.77 -7.79 1.44
C THR A 65 -2.76 -6.30 1.15
N ILE A 66 -3.27 -5.91 -0.02
CA ILE A 66 -3.41 -4.49 -0.39
C ILE A 66 -4.31 -3.70 0.59
N TYR A 67 -5.15 -4.39 1.36
CA TYR A 67 -5.95 -3.77 2.43
C TYR A 67 -5.13 -3.52 3.70
N ASP A 68 -4.13 -4.35 3.99
CA ASP A 68 -3.25 -4.14 5.14
C ASP A 68 -2.34 -2.92 4.93
N LYS A 69 -2.04 -2.59 3.66
CA LYS A 69 -1.31 -1.38 3.27
C LYS A 69 -1.96 -0.10 3.80
N GLU A 70 -3.26 -0.08 4.07
CA GLU A 70 -3.93 1.09 4.67
C GLU A 70 -3.29 1.54 5.98
N VAL A 71 -2.84 0.59 6.80
CA VAL A 71 -2.12 0.88 8.05
C VAL A 71 -0.79 1.58 7.74
N LEU A 72 -0.06 1.11 6.73
CA LEU A 72 1.21 1.71 6.33
C LEU A 72 1.02 3.10 5.71
N LEU A 73 -0.04 3.31 4.91
CA LEU A 73 -0.39 4.63 4.38
C LEU A 73 -0.70 5.61 5.50
N TYR A 74 -1.46 5.19 6.50
CA TYR A 74 -1.79 6.02 7.66
C TYR A 74 -0.52 6.41 8.44
N ILE A 75 0.36 5.45 8.76
CA ILE A 75 1.62 5.73 9.46
C ILE A 75 2.53 6.64 8.62
N ALA A 76 2.65 6.39 7.31
CA ALA A 76 3.44 7.23 6.41
C ALA A 76 2.90 8.66 6.36
N SER A 77 1.58 8.83 6.39
CA SER A 77 0.94 10.15 6.42
C SER A 77 1.24 10.89 7.73
N LEU A 78 1.20 10.20 8.87
CA LEU A 78 1.61 10.78 10.17
C LEU A 78 3.09 11.19 10.16
N LEU A 79 3.97 10.32 9.63
CA LEU A 79 5.40 10.58 9.49
C LEU A 79 5.63 11.87 8.68
N VAL A 80 5.01 11.98 7.51
CA VAL A 80 5.14 13.15 6.63
C VAL A 80 4.55 14.40 7.28
N SER A 81 3.37 14.32 7.91
CA SER A 81 2.78 15.46 8.60
C SER A 81 3.69 16.04 9.69
N LYS A 82 4.40 15.18 10.43
CA LYS A 82 5.37 15.62 11.44
C LYS A 82 6.62 16.24 10.81
N LEU A 83 7.11 15.69 9.70
CA LEU A 83 8.23 16.27 8.96
C LEU A 83 7.88 17.67 8.42
N ASP A 84 6.67 17.83 7.88
CA ASP A 84 6.18 19.12 7.37
C ASP A 84 6.06 20.15 8.50
N ALA A 85 5.75 19.70 9.72
CA ALA A 85 5.73 20.54 10.93
C ALA A 85 7.13 20.83 11.52
N GLY A 86 8.20 20.28 10.93
CA GLY A 86 9.57 20.47 11.41
C GLY A 86 9.91 19.65 12.67
N GLU A 87 9.11 18.64 13.01
CA GLU A 87 9.34 17.79 14.17
C GLU A 87 10.41 16.72 13.90
N ALA A 88 11.13 16.31 14.94
CA ALA A 88 11.95 15.12 14.89
C ALA A 88 11.05 13.88 14.89
N VAL A 89 11.18 13.03 13.87
CA VAL A 89 10.34 11.85 13.71
C VAL A 89 11.11 10.59 14.06
N ALA A 90 10.50 9.72 14.88
CA ALA A 90 11.04 8.41 15.22
C ALA A 90 10.38 7.31 14.36
N GLN A 91 10.88 6.08 14.45
CA GLN A 91 10.27 4.91 13.79
C GLN A 91 9.06 4.34 14.54
N ASP A 92 8.93 4.68 15.82
CA ASP A 92 7.83 4.23 16.66
C ASP A 92 6.64 5.19 16.51
N PHE A 93 5.46 4.63 16.26
CA PHE A 93 4.21 5.36 16.16
C PHE A 93 3.17 4.81 17.12
N TYR A 94 2.42 5.70 17.75
CA TYR A 94 1.33 5.41 18.67
C TYR A 94 0.04 6.10 18.23
N PHE A 95 -1.00 5.35 17.90
CA PHE A 95 -2.26 5.92 17.41
C PHE A 95 -3.48 5.14 17.90
N THR A 96 -4.67 5.74 17.79
CA THR A 96 -5.91 5.02 18.07
C THR A 96 -6.45 4.33 16.82
N ALA A 97 -7.03 3.14 16.98
CA ALA A 97 -7.72 2.47 15.88
C ALA A 97 -8.93 3.29 15.37
N HIS A 98 -9.54 4.10 16.24
CA HIS A 98 -10.64 4.99 15.86
C HIS A 98 -10.18 6.04 14.83
N ASP A 99 -9.03 6.67 15.05
CA ASP A 99 -8.51 7.67 14.11
C ASP A 99 -8.11 7.05 12.76
N LEU A 100 -7.48 5.86 12.78
CA LEU A 100 -7.19 5.11 11.56
C LEU A 100 -8.49 4.80 10.79
N PHE A 101 -9.50 4.27 11.47
CA PHE A 101 -10.78 3.89 10.87
C PHE A 101 -11.53 5.09 10.29
N ARG A 102 -11.42 6.27 10.92
CA ARG A 102 -11.99 7.51 10.38
C ARG A 102 -11.37 7.87 9.03
N VAL A 103 -10.05 7.75 8.91
CA VAL A 103 -9.32 8.03 7.66
C VAL A 103 -9.64 7.01 6.57
N THR A 104 -9.72 5.72 6.91
CA THR A 104 -9.98 4.66 5.93
C THR A 104 -11.46 4.43 5.61
N GLY A 105 -12.36 5.19 6.26
CA GLY A 105 -13.81 5.03 6.08
C GLY A 105 -14.36 3.71 6.64
N VAL A 106 -13.65 3.07 7.57
CA VAL A 106 -14.06 1.82 8.21
C VAL A 106 -14.93 2.12 9.43
N ASN A 107 -16.10 1.49 9.53
CA ASN A 107 -16.91 1.61 10.74
C ASN A 107 -16.28 0.83 11.91
N GLY A 108 -16.21 1.45 13.09
CA GLY A 108 -15.73 0.81 14.31
C GLY A 108 -16.65 -0.33 14.76
N SER A 109 -16.18 -1.57 14.68
CA SER A 109 -16.92 -2.76 15.13
C SER A 109 -15.95 -3.82 15.64
N ALA A 110 -16.41 -4.79 16.44
CA ALA A 110 -15.56 -5.90 16.92
C ALA A 110 -14.85 -6.63 15.75
N ARG A 111 -15.53 -6.76 14.61
CA ARG A 111 -14.96 -7.32 13.37
C ARG A 111 -13.84 -6.44 12.79
N SER A 112 -14.01 -5.12 12.79
CA SER A 112 -12.99 -4.18 12.32
C SER A 112 -11.73 -4.23 13.18
N TYR A 113 -11.88 -4.34 14.50
CA TYR A 113 -10.75 -4.52 15.41
C TYR A 113 -10.03 -5.86 15.20
N SER A 114 -10.76 -6.96 14.99
CA SER A 114 -10.16 -8.25 14.63
C SER A 114 -9.37 -8.16 13.32
N ARG A 115 -9.93 -7.49 12.31
CA ARG A 115 -9.24 -7.27 11.02
C ARG A 115 -7.97 -6.45 11.16
N LEU A 116 -7.98 -5.41 12.01
CA LEU A 116 -6.79 -4.63 12.32
C LEU A 116 -5.72 -5.49 13.00
N SER A 117 -6.10 -6.34 13.95
CA SER A 117 -5.17 -7.31 14.57
C SER A 117 -4.56 -8.24 13.53
N ASP A 118 -5.39 -8.83 12.68
CA ASP A 118 -4.92 -9.72 11.62
C ASP A 118 -4.01 -9.00 10.60
N ALA A 119 -4.30 -7.72 10.30
CA ALA A 119 -3.49 -6.88 9.43
C ALA A 119 -2.11 -6.63 10.02
N LEU A 120 -2.03 -6.24 11.30
CA LEU A 120 -0.77 -6.05 12.02
C LEU A 120 0.07 -7.33 12.07
N GLU A 121 -0.55 -8.48 12.36
CA GLU A 121 0.14 -9.78 12.33
C GLU A 121 0.69 -10.11 10.94
N ARG A 122 -0.04 -9.81 9.85
CA ARG A 122 0.45 -10.00 8.48
C ARG A 122 1.57 -9.03 8.12
N LEU A 123 1.45 -7.76 8.51
CA LEU A 123 2.48 -6.74 8.24
C LEU A 123 3.79 -7.04 8.96
N GLN A 124 3.73 -7.57 10.19
CA GLN A 124 4.91 -8.02 10.94
C GLN A 124 5.43 -9.37 10.43
N GLY A 125 4.55 -10.28 9.98
CA GLY A 125 4.94 -11.63 9.56
C GLY A 125 5.43 -11.77 8.11
N THR A 126 5.07 -10.84 7.22
CA THR A 126 5.47 -10.89 5.80
C THR A 126 6.96 -10.62 5.65
N GLN A 127 7.69 -11.52 4.99
CA GLN A 127 9.12 -11.39 4.75
C GLN A 127 9.38 -10.88 3.33
N ILE A 128 10.17 -9.83 3.18
CA ILE A 128 10.39 -9.14 1.91
C ILE A 128 11.87 -9.06 1.62
N LYS A 129 12.25 -9.50 0.42
CA LYS A 129 13.60 -9.34 -0.12
C LYS A 129 13.51 -8.60 -1.44
N THR A 130 14.25 -7.51 -1.57
CA THR A 130 14.29 -6.73 -2.81
C THR A 130 15.65 -6.08 -3.03
N ASN A 131 15.97 -5.79 -4.29
CA ASN A 131 17.12 -4.96 -4.67
C ASN A 131 16.77 -3.47 -4.83
N ILE A 132 15.53 -3.06 -4.53
CA ILE A 132 15.15 -1.65 -4.54
C ILE A 132 15.80 -0.95 -3.35
N GLU A 133 16.62 0.07 -3.66
CA GLU A 133 17.26 0.92 -2.67
C GLU A 133 16.27 1.89 -2.03
N ALA A 134 16.47 2.22 -0.75
CA ALA A 134 15.67 3.18 -0.02
C ALA A 134 16.60 4.23 0.61
N GLY A 135 16.39 5.51 0.32
CA GLY A 135 17.22 6.59 0.87
C GLY A 135 18.69 6.51 0.47
N GLY A 136 18.96 6.03 -0.76
CA GLY A 136 20.31 5.85 -1.32
C GLY A 136 21.09 4.64 -0.82
N GLU A 137 20.45 3.78 -0.03
CA GLU A 137 21.09 2.60 0.55
C GLU A 137 20.32 1.34 0.14
N GLY A 138 21.02 0.37 -0.46
CA GLY A 138 20.53 -1.00 -0.64
C GLY A 138 20.70 -1.82 0.64
N GLN A 139 19.84 -2.82 0.83
CA GLN A 139 19.99 -3.79 1.91
C GLN A 139 19.88 -5.22 1.36
N ALA A 140 20.90 -6.03 1.60
CA ALA A 140 20.82 -7.47 1.37
C ALA A 140 20.17 -8.14 2.59
N GLY A 141 19.05 -8.83 2.39
CA GLY A 141 18.37 -9.57 3.45
C GLY A 141 16.85 -9.59 3.30
N PHE A 142 16.19 -10.00 4.37
CA PHE A 142 14.74 -9.96 4.48
C PHE A 142 14.34 -8.91 5.53
N PHE A 143 13.23 -8.23 5.29
CA PHE A 143 12.59 -7.36 6.27
C PHE A 143 11.07 -7.58 6.30
N SER A 144 10.46 -7.18 7.41
CA SER A 144 9.00 -7.04 7.53
C SER A 144 8.62 -5.57 7.42
N TRP A 145 7.35 -5.26 7.11
CA TRP A 145 6.89 -3.87 7.10
C TRP A 145 6.95 -3.22 8.49
N LEU A 146 6.56 -3.99 9.50
CA LEU A 146 6.62 -3.60 10.90
C LEU A 146 7.60 -4.51 11.63
N SER A 147 8.57 -3.93 12.33
CA SER A 147 9.44 -4.70 13.22
C SER A 147 8.73 -5.01 14.54
N GLU A 148 7.83 -4.11 14.98
CA GLU A 148 7.01 -4.28 16.18
C GLU A 148 5.56 -3.84 15.88
N ALA A 149 4.58 -4.59 16.40
CA ALA A 149 3.18 -4.19 16.43
C ALA A 149 2.52 -4.68 17.73
N GLN A 150 1.95 -3.76 18.50
CA GLN A 150 1.31 -4.04 19.79
C GLN A 150 -0.05 -3.36 19.87
N LEU A 151 -1.05 -4.12 20.31
CA LEU A 151 -2.37 -3.62 20.65
C LEU A 151 -2.47 -3.49 22.18
N HIS A 152 -2.62 -2.25 22.66
CA HIS A 152 -2.72 -1.97 24.09
C HIS A 152 -4.19 -1.96 24.51
N TYR A 153 -4.55 -2.79 25.48
CA TYR A 153 -5.92 -2.91 25.97
C TYR A 153 -6.04 -2.46 27.42
N THR A 154 -7.19 -1.90 27.76
CA THR A 154 -7.68 -1.78 29.14
C THR A 154 -8.77 -2.81 29.38
N LYS A 155 -8.93 -3.28 30.62
CA LYS A 155 -10.04 -4.15 31.00
C LYS A 155 -11.15 -3.32 31.66
N SER A 156 -12.40 -3.56 31.27
CA SER A 156 -13.56 -3.03 31.98
C SER A 156 -13.68 -3.69 33.37
N LYS A 157 -14.54 -3.15 34.24
CA LYS A 157 -14.88 -3.78 35.53
C LYS A 157 -15.43 -5.21 35.37
N ASN A 158 -16.00 -5.52 34.21
CA ASN A 158 -16.58 -6.82 33.88
C ASN A 158 -15.57 -7.76 33.19
N GLY A 159 -14.31 -7.32 32.99
CA GLY A 159 -13.25 -8.10 32.37
C GLY A 159 -13.09 -7.91 30.85
N ASP A 160 -13.97 -7.14 30.21
CA ASP A 160 -13.94 -6.95 28.75
C ASP A 160 -12.73 -6.14 28.31
N LYS A 161 -12.02 -6.61 27.28
CA LYS A 161 -10.90 -5.88 26.68
C LYS A 161 -11.42 -4.75 25.80
N ARG A 162 -11.02 -3.52 26.13
CA ARG A 162 -11.21 -2.33 25.28
C ARG A 162 -9.85 -1.89 24.75
N LEU A 163 -9.72 -1.77 23.43
CA LEU A 163 -8.49 -1.27 22.82
C LEU A 163 -8.30 0.21 23.19
N LYS A 164 -7.12 0.54 23.71
CA LYS A 164 -6.70 1.89 24.10
C LYS A 164 -5.84 2.54 23.02
N GLY A 165 -4.95 1.77 22.40
CA GLY A 165 -4.03 2.30 21.39
C GLY A 165 -3.28 1.19 20.65
N VAL A 166 -2.66 1.58 19.55
CA VAL A 166 -1.84 0.75 18.69
C VAL A 166 -0.44 1.34 18.70
N LYS A 167 0.56 0.56 19.12
CA LYS A 167 1.97 0.90 18.98
C LYS A 167 2.54 0.10 17.83
N VAL A 168 3.24 0.75 16.92
CA VAL A 168 3.96 0.08 15.83
C VAL A 168 5.35 0.67 15.67
N ARG A 169 6.27 -0.13 15.14
CA ARG A 169 7.58 0.32 14.71
C ARG A 169 7.78 0.02 13.23
N LEU A 170 8.01 1.06 12.43
CA LEU A 170 8.34 0.91 11.01
C LEU A 170 9.74 0.28 10.85
N CYS A 171 9.88 -0.58 9.84
CA CYS A 171 11.20 -1.08 9.48
C CYS A 171 12.10 0.01 8.87
N ASP A 172 13.41 -0.22 8.93
CA ASP A 172 14.42 0.74 8.47
C ASP A 172 14.31 1.05 6.98
N TRP A 173 13.91 0.06 6.17
CA TRP A 173 13.72 0.25 4.73
C TRP A 173 12.61 1.27 4.44
N LEU A 174 11.40 1.06 4.98
CA LEU A 174 10.28 1.95 4.73
C LEU A 174 10.46 3.32 5.38
N TYR A 175 11.03 3.35 6.58
CA TYR A 175 11.36 4.60 7.26
C TYR A 175 12.34 5.46 6.44
N ARG A 176 13.42 4.87 5.93
CA ARG A 176 14.38 5.58 5.06
C ARG A 176 13.74 6.03 3.75
N ALA A 177 12.93 5.18 3.12
CA ALA A 177 12.25 5.51 1.87
C ALA A 177 11.38 6.78 2.03
N ILE A 178 10.59 6.86 3.10
CA ILE A 178 9.75 8.03 3.34
C ILE A 178 10.60 9.26 3.72
N LEU A 179 11.53 9.09 4.67
CA LEU A 179 12.30 10.20 5.25
C LEU A 179 13.25 10.87 4.24
N ARG A 180 13.96 10.05 3.44
CA ARG A 180 15.06 10.51 2.59
C ARG A 180 14.64 10.75 1.15
N ASP A 181 13.82 9.88 0.57
CA ASP A 181 13.47 10.03 -0.85
C ASP A 181 12.45 11.15 -1.04
N ARG A 182 11.61 11.43 -0.02
CA ARG A 182 10.56 12.47 -0.01
C ARG A 182 9.62 12.41 -1.22
N ARG A 183 9.55 11.27 -1.90
CA ARG A 183 8.65 11.01 -3.03
C ARG A 183 7.34 10.48 -2.52
N VAL A 184 6.59 11.33 -1.85
CA VAL A 184 5.25 11.01 -1.34
C VAL A 184 4.19 11.64 -2.22
N LEU A 185 3.17 10.86 -2.58
CA LEU A 185 2.05 11.32 -3.40
C LEU A 185 0.77 11.23 -2.58
N GLU A 186 -0.09 12.22 -2.77
CA GLU A 186 -1.41 12.28 -2.17
C GLU A 186 -2.35 11.26 -2.81
N TYR A 187 -3.14 10.57 -1.99
CA TYR A 187 -4.16 9.63 -2.42
C TYR A 187 -5.52 10.32 -2.46
N SER A 188 -6.31 10.03 -3.48
CA SER A 188 -7.73 10.38 -3.51
C SER A 188 -8.46 9.77 -2.31
N PRO A 189 -9.35 10.51 -1.63
CA PRO A 189 -10.17 9.97 -0.53
C PRO A 189 -11.00 8.73 -0.93
N SER A 190 -11.38 8.64 -2.22
CA SER A 190 -12.14 7.51 -2.75
C SER A 190 -11.33 6.22 -2.91
N TYR A 191 -10.00 6.27 -2.77
CA TYR A 191 -9.11 5.12 -2.84
C TYR A 191 -9.54 3.96 -1.92
N PHE A 192 -9.97 4.29 -0.70
CA PHE A 192 -10.35 3.27 0.29
C PHE A 192 -11.63 2.52 -0.08
N GLN A 193 -12.41 2.99 -1.04
CA GLN A 193 -13.62 2.30 -1.52
C GLN A 193 -13.33 1.32 -2.66
N LEU A 194 -12.11 1.33 -3.20
CA LEU A 194 -11.74 0.51 -4.36
C LEU A 194 -11.53 -0.96 -3.99
N GLY A 195 -11.81 -1.83 -4.97
CA GLY A 195 -11.44 -3.24 -4.95
C GLY A 195 -9.92 -3.45 -5.01
N PRO A 196 -9.43 -4.69 -4.80
CA PRO A 196 -8.00 -4.92 -4.63
C PRO A 196 -7.18 -4.63 -5.90
N VAL A 197 -7.75 -4.92 -7.08
CA VAL A 197 -7.09 -4.69 -8.36
C VAL A 197 -7.16 -3.21 -8.73
N GLU A 198 -8.30 -2.57 -8.48
CA GLU A 198 -8.53 -1.15 -8.70
C GLU A 198 -7.59 -0.29 -7.86
N ARG A 199 -7.37 -0.64 -6.58
CA ARG A 199 -6.37 0.02 -5.72
C ARG A 199 -4.98 -0.07 -6.30
N ARG A 200 -4.57 -1.26 -6.72
CA ARG A 200 -3.23 -1.46 -7.28
C ARG A 200 -3.05 -0.72 -8.60
N LEU A 201 -4.08 -0.73 -9.46
CA LEU A 201 -4.08 0.01 -10.72
C LEU A 201 -3.99 1.53 -10.48
N TYR A 202 -4.74 2.05 -9.51
CA TYR A 202 -4.66 3.46 -9.10
C TYR A 202 -3.24 3.84 -8.68
N GLU A 203 -2.60 3.03 -7.84
CA GLU A 203 -1.22 3.29 -7.38
C GLU A 203 -0.21 3.28 -8.53
N VAL A 204 -0.31 2.29 -9.42
CA VAL A 204 0.55 2.25 -10.61
C VAL A 204 0.33 3.49 -11.47
N ALA A 205 -0.92 3.87 -11.72
CA ALA A 205 -1.26 5.08 -12.47
C ALA A 205 -0.65 6.34 -11.82
N LEU A 206 -0.85 6.52 -10.51
CA LEU A 206 -0.33 7.65 -9.74
C LEU A 206 1.21 7.73 -9.79
N SER A 207 1.89 6.59 -9.78
CA SER A 207 3.36 6.54 -9.82
C SER A 207 3.96 6.75 -11.23
N THR A 208 3.22 6.43 -12.29
CA THR A 208 3.73 6.39 -13.68
C THR A 208 3.28 7.56 -14.55
N CYS A 209 2.06 8.09 -14.34
CA CYS A 209 1.45 9.08 -15.23
C CYS A 209 1.83 10.55 -14.89
N LYS A 210 3.01 10.77 -14.29
CA LYS A 210 3.47 12.12 -13.89
C LYS A 210 3.69 13.07 -15.08
N GLY A 211 4.03 12.52 -16.24
CA GLY A 211 4.31 13.27 -17.47
C GLY A 211 3.17 13.24 -18.49
N GLY A 212 1.98 12.75 -18.11
CA GLY A 212 0.84 12.56 -19.01
C GLY A 212 0.44 11.09 -19.17
N ALA A 213 -0.27 10.80 -20.26
CA ALA A 213 -0.81 9.48 -20.53
C ALA A 213 0.29 8.43 -20.76
N VAL A 214 0.06 7.22 -20.26
CA VAL A 214 0.97 6.07 -20.43
C VAL A 214 0.22 4.92 -21.08
N GLN A 215 0.84 4.28 -22.07
CA GLN A 215 0.35 3.06 -22.70
C GLN A 215 1.27 1.89 -22.34
N VAL A 216 0.67 0.78 -21.92
CA VAL A 216 1.39 -0.43 -21.47
C VAL A 216 0.73 -1.70 -22.01
N GLY A 217 1.52 -2.74 -22.26
CA GLY A 217 1.01 -4.06 -22.63
C GLY A 217 0.15 -4.65 -21.52
N LEU A 218 -0.94 -5.35 -21.87
CA LEU A 218 -1.84 -5.92 -20.85
C LEU A 218 -1.14 -6.94 -19.93
N ASP A 219 -0.23 -7.74 -20.47
CA ASP A 219 0.52 -8.72 -19.65
C ASP A 219 1.60 -8.05 -18.79
N ASP A 220 2.28 -7.03 -19.30
CA ASP A 220 3.24 -6.24 -18.52
C ASP A 220 2.56 -5.55 -17.35
N LEU A 221 1.38 -4.94 -17.60
CA LEU A 221 0.55 -4.36 -16.56
C LEU A 221 0.13 -5.42 -15.53
N ARG A 222 -0.28 -6.62 -15.98
CA ARG A 222 -0.64 -7.73 -15.08
C ARG A 222 0.52 -8.07 -14.13
N LEU A 223 1.74 -8.15 -14.67
CA LEU A 223 2.95 -8.43 -13.90
C LEU A 223 3.29 -7.28 -12.95
N GLN A 224 3.21 -6.03 -13.40
CA GLN A 224 3.45 -4.82 -12.58
C GLN A 224 2.46 -4.68 -11.42
N LEU A 225 1.20 -5.08 -11.63
CA LEU A 225 0.19 -5.13 -10.58
C LEU A 225 0.44 -6.30 -9.61
N GLY A 226 1.25 -7.30 -9.98
CA GLY A 226 1.43 -8.52 -9.21
C GLY A 226 0.20 -9.42 -9.25
N TYR A 227 -0.58 -9.36 -10.32
CA TYR A 227 -1.82 -10.11 -10.45
C TYR A 227 -1.55 -11.59 -10.77
N GLN A 228 -2.01 -12.48 -9.89
CA GLN A 228 -1.58 -13.89 -9.85
C GLN A 228 -2.37 -14.83 -10.77
N ASN A 229 -3.58 -14.43 -11.20
CA ASN A 229 -4.39 -15.27 -12.09
C ASN A 229 -3.99 -15.08 -13.56
N SER A 230 -4.53 -15.93 -14.43
CA SER A 230 -4.20 -15.94 -15.87
C SER A 230 -4.49 -14.61 -16.56
N LEU A 231 -3.76 -14.33 -17.65
CA LEU A 231 -3.99 -13.15 -18.50
C LEU A 231 -5.44 -13.06 -19.01
N LYS A 232 -6.09 -14.19 -19.31
CA LYS A 232 -7.49 -14.24 -19.70
C LYS A 232 -8.41 -13.72 -18.59
N HIS A 233 -8.17 -14.13 -17.35
CA HIS A 233 -8.93 -13.65 -16.20
C HIS A 233 -8.65 -12.17 -15.93
N PHE A 234 -7.38 -11.75 -16.03
CA PHE A 234 -7.01 -10.35 -15.87
C PHE A 234 -7.68 -9.43 -16.90
N ARG A 235 -7.76 -9.86 -18.16
CA ARG A 235 -8.51 -9.14 -19.21
C ARG A 235 -9.98 -8.92 -18.86
N HIS A 236 -10.64 -9.94 -18.31
CA HIS A 236 -12.04 -9.83 -17.89
C HIS A 236 -12.20 -8.81 -16.75
N VAL A 237 -11.31 -8.87 -15.76
CA VAL A 237 -11.28 -7.91 -14.64
C VAL A 237 -11.05 -6.49 -15.15
N MET A 238 -10.04 -6.28 -15.99
CA MET A 238 -9.73 -4.97 -16.55
C MET A 238 -10.90 -4.40 -17.36
N LYS A 239 -11.61 -5.23 -18.14
CA LYS A 239 -12.82 -4.80 -18.84
C LYS A 239 -13.89 -4.29 -17.88
N GLY A 240 -14.13 -4.99 -16.76
CA GLY A 240 -15.05 -4.52 -15.73
C GLY A 240 -14.64 -3.16 -15.14
N ILE A 241 -13.34 -2.96 -14.91
CA ILE A 241 -12.80 -1.69 -14.40
C ILE A 241 -12.96 -0.56 -15.42
N THR A 242 -12.70 -0.81 -16.71
CA THR A 242 -12.86 0.19 -17.77
C THR A 242 -14.32 0.55 -17.99
N ASP A 243 -15.22 -0.44 -18.02
CA ASP A 243 -16.65 -0.23 -18.24
C ASP A 243 -17.27 0.59 -17.09
N ALA A 244 -16.81 0.38 -15.86
CA ALA A 244 -17.26 1.14 -14.69
C ALA A 244 -16.58 2.51 -14.54
N ASN A 245 -15.47 2.78 -15.26
CA ASN A 245 -14.63 3.97 -15.10
C ASN A 245 -14.30 4.29 -13.63
N ALA A 246 -14.01 3.23 -12.85
CA ALA A 246 -14.02 3.27 -11.39
C ALA A 246 -12.74 3.84 -10.75
N ILE A 247 -11.69 4.11 -11.53
CA ILE A 247 -10.41 4.58 -11.00
C ILE A 247 -10.48 6.10 -10.79
N PRO A 248 -10.32 6.61 -9.55
CA PRO A 248 -10.27 8.05 -9.31
C PRO A 248 -9.08 8.66 -10.02
N ASP A 249 -9.22 9.92 -10.44
CA ASP A 249 -8.19 10.73 -11.10
C ASP A 249 -7.62 10.20 -12.43
N PHE A 250 -7.99 9.01 -12.87
CA PHE A 250 -7.49 8.41 -14.11
C PHE A 250 -8.62 7.83 -14.97
N HIS A 251 -8.47 7.93 -16.28
CA HIS A 251 -9.23 7.18 -17.27
C HIS A 251 -8.41 5.99 -17.75
N ILE A 252 -9.03 4.81 -17.77
CA ILE A 252 -8.40 3.56 -18.19
C ILE A 252 -9.12 3.07 -19.44
N ILE A 253 -8.37 2.88 -20.53
CA ILE A 253 -8.91 2.43 -21.81
C ILE A 253 -8.13 1.19 -22.25
N MET A 254 -8.86 0.13 -22.60
CA MET A 254 -8.28 -1.03 -23.28
C MET A 254 -8.40 -0.85 -24.79
N GLY A 255 -7.31 -1.09 -25.50
CA GLY A 255 -7.27 -1.08 -26.96
C GLY A 255 -6.42 -2.22 -27.48
N ASP A 256 -6.52 -2.49 -28.77
CA ASP A 256 -5.64 -3.43 -29.45
C ASP A 256 -4.67 -2.64 -30.32
N THR A 257 -3.37 -2.94 -30.17
CA THR A 257 -2.35 -2.42 -31.08
C THR A 257 -2.06 -3.47 -32.13
N ALA A 258 -2.07 -3.07 -33.40
CA ALA A 258 -1.59 -3.92 -34.48
C ALA A 258 -0.07 -4.09 -34.29
N SER A 259 0.34 -5.28 -33.84
CA SER A 259 1.75 -5.61 -33.76
C SER A 259 2.23 -5.93 -35.18
N SER A 260 2.91 -4.97 -35.83
CA SER A 260 3.61 -5.22 -37.09
C SER A 260 4.93 -5.93 -36.79
N ALA A 261 4.85 -7.19 -36.35
CA ALA A 261 6.00 -8.06 -36.27
C ALA A 261 6.11 -8.83 -37.59
N THR A 262 6.87 -8.28 -38.55
CA THR A 262 7.32 -9.01 -39.74
C THR A 262 8.34 -10.07 -39.32
N VAL A 263 7.87 -11.25 -38.96
CA VAL A 263 8.70 -12.47 -38.94
C VAL A 263 8.22 -13.35 -40.08
N ALA A 264 9.11 -13.58 -41.04
CA ALA A 264 8.86 -14.42 -42.20
C ALA A 264 8.56 -15.86 -41.76
N GLY A 265 7.28 -16.24 -41.81
CA GLY A 265 6.81 -17.60 -41.54
C GLY A 265 5.45 -17.64 -40.88
N LYS A 266 4.39 -17.81 -41.70
CA LYS A 266 3.00 -18.09 -41.26
C LYS A 266 2.49 -17.13 -40.16
N GLY A 267 2.30 -15.87 -40.54
CA GLY A 267 1.80 -14.82 -39.66
C GLY A 267 0.38 -15.09 -39.16
N ARG A 268 0.26 -15.47 -37.88
CA ARG A 268 -0.96 -15.28 -37.12
C ARG A 268 -0.92 -13.83 -36.62
N ASN A 269 -1.79 -12.96 -37.13
CA ASN A 269 -1.96 -11.61 -36.59
C ASN A 269 -2.40 -11.71 -35.13
N THR A 270 -1.47 -11.72 -34.18
CA THR A 270 -1.77 -11.59 -32.77
C THR A 270 -1.80 -10.11 -32.45
N THR A 271 -3.00 -9.54 -32.41
CA THR A 271 -3.22 -8.21 -31.83
C THR A 271 -2.78 -8.24 -30.37
N ALA A 272 -1.86 -7.36 -30.02
CA ALA A 272 -1.42 -7.21 -28.64
C ALA A 272 -2.33 -6.19 -27.97
N THR A 273 -3.04 -6.61 -26.93
CA THR A 273 -3.90 -5.70 -26.17
C THR A 273 -3.05 -4.83 -25.27
N THR A 274 -3.31 -3.53 -25.34
CA THR A 274 -2.67 -2.49 -24.56
C THR A 274 -3.69 -1.79 -23.67
N VAL A 275 -3.22 -1.23 -22.57
CA VAL A 275 -3.98 -0.38 -21.66
C VAL A 275 -3.40 1.01 -21.70
N THR A 276 -4.24 2.00 -21.96
CA THR A 276 -3.88 3.43 -21.89
C THR A 276 -4.44 3.99 -20.59
N ILE A 277 -3.58 4.59 -19.79
CA ILE A 277 -3.89 5.25 -18.52
C ILE A 277 -3.68 6.74 -18.73
N THR A 278 -4.74 7.54 -18.57
CA THR A 278 -4.69 8.99 -18.80
C THR A 278 -5.12 9.74 -17.53
N PRO A 279 -4.34 10.69 -17.01
CA PRO A 279 -4.79 11.56 -15.93
C PRO A 279 -6.07 12.31 -16.32
N LYS A 280 -7.03 12.40 -15.40
CA LYS A 280 -8.21 13.25 -15.54
C LYS A 280 -7.77 14.72 -15.48
N PRO A 281 -8.48 15.64 -16.16
CA PRO A 281 -8.08 17.05 -16.23
C PRO A 281 -7.81 17.70 -14.88
N ALA A 282 -8.55 17.33 -13.82
CA ALA A 282 -8.36 17.85 -12.46
C ALA A 282 -6.96 17.58 -11.88
N LEU A 283 -6.28 16.50 -12.31
CA LEU A 283 -4.94 16.13 -11.84
C LEU A 283 -3.83 16.85 -12.63
N MET A 284 -4.12 17.46 -13.79
CA MET A 284 -3.13 18.15 -14.63
C MET A 284 -2.93 19.63 -14.25
N SER A 285 -3.75 20.13 -13.33
CA SER A 285 -3.81 21.54 -12.89
C SER A 285 -3.23 21.79 -11.49
N ALA A 286 -2.59 20.79 -10.87
CA ALA A 286 -1.91 20.86 -9.57
C ALA A 286 -0.40 20.61 -9.76
#